data_AF-A0A5K0WAB1-F1
#
_entry.id   AF-A0A5K0WAB1-F1
#
_cell.length_a   1.000
_cell.length_b   1.000
_cell.length_c   1.000
_cell.angle_alpha   90.00
_cell.angle_beta   90.00
_cell.angle_gamma   90.00
#
_symmetry.space_group_name_H-M   'P 1'
#
loop_
_entity.id
_entity.type
_entity.pdbx_description
1 polymer ?
#
loop_
_entity_poly.entity_id
_entity_poly.type
_entity_poly.pdbx_seq_one_letter_code
_entity_poly.pdbx_strand_id
1 'polypeptide(L)' 'DLMKPDATVILRNAKIDMFKGSMRLAVDKWGRVEVTDPAEFIVKEDNNLSLVEYELVNVVEE' A
#
# COMPACT_ATOMS: atom_id res chain seq x y z
N ASP A 1 7.74 17.08 -3.12
CA ASP A 1 8.17 16.07 -2.15
C ASP A 1 7.06 15.87 -1.13
N LEU A 2 6.22 14.83 -1.31
CA LEU A 2 4.95 14.64 -0.56
C LEU A 2 5.07 13.55 0.52
N MET A 3 5.85 12.50 0.28
CA MET A 3 6.02 11.35 1.17
C MET A 3 7.16 11.62 2.15
N LYS A 4 6.92 12.49 3.13
CA LYS A 4 7.88 12.79 4.20
C LYS A 4 7.56 11.96 5.44
N PRO A 5 8.55 11.64 6.29
CA PRO A 5 8.28 11.09 7.62
C PRO A 5 7.24 11.93 8.36
N ASP A 6 6.39 11.26 9.14
CA ASP A 6 5.31 11.84 9.95
C ASP A 6 4.18 12.58 9.19
N ALA A 7 4.26 12.68 7.85
CA ALA A 7 3.19 13.24 7.05
C ALA A 7 2.03 12.25 6.91
N THR A 8 0.79 12.74 7.03
CA THR A 8 -0.41 11.96 6.72
C THR A 8 -0.85 12.26 5.29
N VAL A 9 -1.07 11.21 4.50
CA VAL A 9 -1.49 11.30 3.11
C VAL A 9 -2.63 10.34 2.79
N ILE A 10 -3.48 10.73 1.85
CA ILE A 10 -4.50 9.88 1.23
C ILE A 10 -4.03 9.54 -0.18
N LEU A 11 -3.94 8.24 -0.47
CA LEU A 11 -3.63 7.74 -1.82
C LEU A 11 -4.93 7.34 -2.52
N ARG A 12 -5.31 8.08 -3.57
CA ARG A 12 -6.51 7.79 -4.36
C ARG A 12 -6.17 7.05 -5.62
N ASN A 13 -7.01 6.06 -5.95
CA ASN A 13 -6.83 5.18 -7.11
C ASN A 13 -5.43 4.52 -7.10
N ALA A 14 -4.95 4.18 -5.90
CA ALA A 14 -3.74 3.40 -5.71
C ALA A 14 -4.01 1.94 -6.08
N LYS A 15 -2.95 1.23 -6.41
CA LYS A 15 -2.99 -0.20 -6.74
C LYS A 15 -2.01 -0.96 -5.87
N ILE A 16 -2.24 -2.26 -5.76
CA ILE A 16 -1.27 -3.19 -5.21
C ILE A 16 -0.49 -3.80 -6.36
N ASP A 17 0.83 -3.69 -6.30
CA ASP A 17 1.75 -4.34 -7.23
C ASP A 17 2.43 -5.51 -6.51
N MET A 18 2.38 -6.69 -7.14
CA MET A 18 3.13 -7.86 -6.69
C MET A 18 4.59 -7.71 -7.14
N PHE A 19 5.51 -7.73 -6.18
CA PHE A 19 6.94 -7.66 -6.43
C PHE A 19 7.67 -8.77 -5.68
N LYS A 20 8.21 -9.74 -6.42
CA LYS A 20 8.99 -10.88 -5.87
C LYS A 20 8.26 -11.62 -4.73
N GLY A 21 6.97 -11.90 -4.91
CA GLY A 21 6.16 -12.61 -3.91
C GLY A 21 5.57 -11.71 -2.82
N SER A 22 5.96 -10.44 -2.71
CA SER A 22 5.41 -9.52 -1.70
C SER A 22 4.57 -8.41 -2.32
N MET A 23 3.55 -7.95 -1.60
CA MET A 23 2.68 -6.86 -2.02
C MET A 23 3.32 -5.49 -1.73
N ARG A 24 3.16 -4.54 -2.66
CA ARG A 24 3.53 -3.13 -2.49
C ARG A 24 2.39 -2.22 -2.92
N LEU A 25 2.16 -1.14 -2.16
CA LEU A 25 1.21 -0.09 -2.52
C LEU A 25 1.89 0.91 -3.46
N ALA A 26 1.26 1.20 -4.60
CA ALA A 26 1.76 2.12 -5.60
C ALA A 26 0.66 3.03 -6.13
N VAL A 27 1.05 4.24 -6.57
CA VAL A 27 0.18 5.18 -7.26
C VAL A 27 0.75 5.39 -8.66
N ASP A 28 -0.05 5.14 -9.70
CA ASP A 28 0.36 5.33 -11.08
C ASP A 28 -0.08 6.71 -11.62
N LYS A 29 0.07 6.92 -12.94
CA LYS A 29 -0.26 8.18 -13.60
C LYS A 29 -1.75 8.59 -13.51
N TRP A 30 -2.64 7.67 -13.15
CA TRP A 30 -4.07 7.92 -13.02
C TRP A 30 -4.50 8.11 -11.57
N GLY A 31 -3.63 7.80 -10.60
CA GLY A 31 -3.87 8.03 -9.18
C GLY A 31 -3.39 9.39 -8.69
N ARG A 32 -3.71 9.68 -7.42
CA ARG A 32 -3.35 10.95 -6.75
C ARG A 32 -2.86 10.71 -5.34
N VAL A 33 -1.96 11.58 -4.89
CA VAL A 33 -1.48 11.67 -3.51
C VAL A 33 -1.95 13.00 -2.95
N GLU A 34 -2.76 12.96 -1.90
CA GLU A 34 -3.31 14.12 -1.22
C GLU A 34 -2.70 14.22 0.18
N VAL A 35 -2.12 15.37 0.51
CA VAL A 35 -1.70 15.65 1.89
C VAL A 35 -2.94 16.02 2.69
N THR A 36 -3.02 15.53 3.93
CA THR A 36 -4.15 15.80 4.81
C THR A 36 -3.67 16.13 6.22
N ASP A 37 -4.61 16.47 7.10
CA ASP A 37 -4.35 16.71 8.50
C ASP A 37 -3.83 15.44 9.19
N PRO A 38 -3.17 15.56 10.35
CA PRO A 38 -2.64 14.40 11.08
C PRO A 38 -3.71 13.33 11.32
N ALA A 39 -3.37 12.08 11.07
CA ALA A 39 -4.24 10.95 11.36
C ALA A 39 -4.57 10.87 12.86
N GLU A 40 -5.85 10.62 13.18
CA GLU A 40 -6.31 10.40 14.56
C GLU A 40 -6.05 8.96 15.06
N PHE A 41 -5.43 8.12 14.23
CA PHE A 41 -5.13 6.73 14.53
C PHE A 41 -3.62 6.49 14.67
N ILE A 42 -3.29 5.51 15.50
CA ILE A 42 -1.91 5.04 15.66
C ILE A 42 -1.64 3.97 14.59
N VAL A 43 -0.56 4.14 13.85
CA VAL A 43 -0.12 3.15 12.85
C VAL A 43 0.33 1.88 13.56
N LYS A 44 -0.15 0.73 13.09
CA LYS A 44 0.25 -0.58 13.58
C LYS A 44 1.54 -1.04 12.89
N GLU A 45 2.68 -0.57 13.38
CA GLU A 45 4.00 -0.78 12.74
C GLU A 45 4.46 -2.25 12.70
N ASP A 46 3.95 -3.10 13.61
CA ASP A 46 4.25 -4.53 13.66
C ASP A 46 3.52 -5.34 12.57
N ASN A 47 2.51 -4.77 11.90
CA ASN A 47 1.72 -5.44 10.87
C ASN A 47 2.10 -5.02 9.45
N ASN A 48 3.34 -5.29 9.06
CA ASN A 48 3.86 -4.89 7.75
C ASN A 48 3.55 -5.93 6.66
N LEU A 49 2.49 -5.68 5.88
CA LEU A 49 2.07 -6.57 4.78
C LEU A 49 3.10 -6.68 3.63
N SER A 50 4.01 -5.71 3.50
CA SER A 50 5.06 -5.77 2.47
C SER A 50 6.20 -6.72 2.83
N LEU A 51 6.26 -7.22 4.07
CA LEU A 51 7.18 -8.29 4.48
C LEU A 51 6.56 -9.69 4.37
N VAL A 52 5.26 -9.77 4.08
CA VAL A 52 4.56 -11.04 3.90
C VAL A 52 4.76 -11.51 2.47
N GLU A 53 5.17 -12.78 2.32
CA GLU A 53 5.27 -13.46 1.04
C GLU A 53 3.98 -14.21 0.73
N TYR A 54 3.52 -14.07 -0.51
CA TYR A 54 2.33 -14.70 -1.04
C TYR A 54 2.70 -15.56 -2.25
N GLU A 55 2.08 -16.72 -2.33
CA GLU A 55 2.16 -17.62 -3.47
C GLU A 55 0.91 -17.45 -4.35
N LEU A 56 1.10 -17.46 -5.67
CA LEU A 56 -0.01 -17.44 -6.60
C LEU A 56 -0.66 -18.83 -6.62
N VAL A 57 -1.85 -18.95 -6.04
CA VAL A 57 -2.64 -20.17 -6.06
C VAL A 57 -3.63 -20.11 -7.22
N ASN A 58 -3.48 -21.02 -8.18
CA ASN A 58 -4.46 -21.21 -9.25
C ASN A 58 -5.58 -22.11 -8.73
N VAL A 59 -6.81 -21.59 -8.70
CA VAL A 59 -7.98 -22.41 -8.40
C VAL A 59 -8.33 -23.20 -9.65
N VAL A 60 -8.26 -24.53 -9.59
CA VAL A 60 -8.75 -25.40 -10.66
C VAL A 60 -10.26 -25.49 -10.50
N GLU A 61 -11.02 -25.02 -11.49
CA GLU A 61 -12.48 -25.23 -11.52
C GLU A 61 -12.75 -26.73 -11.68
N GLU A 62 -13.58 -27.29 -10.81
CA GLU A 62 -13.98 -28.72 -10.81
C GLU A 62 -15.09 -29.00 -11.83
#